data_AF-A0A412HXK6-F1
#
_entry.id   AF-A0A412HXK6-F1
#
_cell.length_a   1.000
_cell.length_b   1.000
_cell.length_c   1.000
_cell.angle_alpha   90.00
_cell.angle_beta   90.00
_cell.angle_gamma   90.00
#
_symmetry.space_group_name_H-M   'P 1'
#
loop_
_entity.id
_entity.type
_entity.pdbx_description
1 polymer ?
#
loop_
_entity_poly.entity_id
_entity_poly.type
_entity_poly.pdbx_seq_one_letter_code
_entity_poly.pdbx_strand_id
1 'polypeptide(L)'
;MYLRCIMALTIESAKQILDDYYDLVHPKYEDDIAFMDALEFLIKETNETEYMVELGGWYYEQKQFDLAEEYYLMAAKQGNVDAYECLGYIYYYGRVGQPDYEKAFHYYKLASDLGDVIAAYKLADMYKNGYYVPKDYTKYVQIIKGLYPLIQGATNTFDPVPEIYSRLAKIYVEEGNEDQAIQLLLIAKEFQSQRLIYSDFFGDLTIMKNIVKDLYSLIQFDPDYMDLFDLYYALQFPCKILIEIHNQEHIVEAKYEDEYFYISMDDKNYEDVDQFFLKAKIDDEHLSSQYVNVNYLEMLD
;
A
#
# COMPACT_ATOMS: atom_id res chain seq x y z
N MET A 1 -13.25 -13.07 -38.84
CA MET A 1 -12.73 -14.45 -38.96
C MET A 1 -11.22 -14.34 -39.17
N TYR A 2 -10.49 -14.03 -38.09
CA TYR A 2 -9.02 -14.05 -38.11
C TYR A 2 -8.60 -15.47 -37.75
N LEU A 3 -8.00 -16.18 -38.70
CA LEU A 3 -7.34 -17.45 -38.45
C LEU A 3 -6.11 -17.17 -37.56
N ARG A 4 -6.23 -17.39 -36.25
CA ARG A 4 -5.05 -17.56 -35.38
C ARG A 4 -4.37 -18.87 -35.79
N CYS A 5 -3.15 -18.79 -36.32
CA CYS A 5 -2.25 -19.93 -36.33
C CYS A 5 -1.93 -20.21 -34.85
N ILE A 6 -2.64 -21.16 -34.24
CA ILE A 6 -2.37 -21.62 -32.88
C ILE A 6 -1.04 -22.36 -32.96
N MET A 7 0.08 -21.69 -32.67
CA MET A 7 1.19 -22.43 -32.08
C MET A 7 0.65 -23.00 -30.78
N ALA A 8 0.72 -24.32 -30.60
CA ALA A 8 0.36 -24.92 -29.34
C ALA A 8 1.32 -24.38 -28.28
N LEU A 9 0.80 -23.66 -27.27
CA LEU A 9 1.60 -23.25 -26.11
C LEU A 9 2.24 -24.50 -25.48
N THR A 10 3.52 -24.38 -25.12
CA THR A 10 4.20 -25.32 -24.21
C THR A 10 4.37 -24.65 -22.85
N ILE A 11 4.65 -25.42 -21.79
CA ILE A 11 4.94 -24.86 -20.46
C ILE A 11 6.10 -23.86 -20.53
N GLU A 12 7.15 -24.18 -21.30
CA GLU A 12 8.32 -23.31 -21.48
C GLU A 12 7.94 -22.00 -22.18
N SER A 13 7.18 -22.06 -23.29
CA SER A 13 6.75 -20.83 -23.97
C SER A 13 5.77 -20.01 -23.15
N ALA A 14 4.94 -20.66 -22.33
CA ALA A 14 4.02 -19.97 -21.42
C ALA A 14 4.78 -19.18 -20.35
N LYS A 15 5.79 -19.81 -19.73
CA LYS A 15 6.66 -19.16 -18.75
C LYS A 15 7.41 -17.98 -19.35
N GLN A 16 7.93 -18.14 -20.57
CA GLN A 16 8.59 -17.05 -21.27
C GLN A 16 7.64 -15.86 -21.52
N ILE A 17 6.36 -16.11 -21.80
CA ILE A 17 5.37 -15.01 -21.93
C ILE A 17 5.20 -14.26 -20.61
N LEU A 18 5.20 -14.96 -19.46
CA LEU A 18 5.12 -14.29 -18.15
C LEU A 18 6.38 -13.45 -17.89
N ASP A 19 7.56 -14.02 -18.11
CA ASP A 19 8.84 -13.30 -17.94
C ASP A 19 8.89 -12.04 -18.82
N ASP A 20 8.55 -12.20 -20.11
CA ASP A 20 8.52 -11.09 -21.08
C ASP A 20 7.51 -10.00 -20.67
N TYR A 21 6.37 -10.38 -20.08
CA TYR A 21 5.34 -9.45 -19.65
C TYR A 21 5.84 -8.55 -18.50
N TYR A 22 6.57 -9.10 -17.53
CA TYR A 22 7.12 -8.33 -16.42
C TYR A 22 8.24 -7.37 -16.82
N ASP A 23 8.88 -7.58 -17.97
CA ASP A 23 9.87 -6.66 -18.55
C ASP A 23 9.22 -5.47 -19.30
N LEU A 24 7.89 -5.48 -19.47
CA LEU A 24 7.18 -4.40 -20.18
C LEU A 24 7.00 -3.16 -19.30
N VAL A 25 7.46 -2.02 -19.80
CA VAL A 25 7.23 -0.71 -19.16
C VAL A 25 5.77 -0.25 -19.35
N HIS A 26 5.19 -0.52 -20.51
CA HIS A 26 3.82 -0.14 -20.87
C HIS A 26 3.13 -1.28 -21.64
N PRO A 27 2.61 -2.30 -20.95
CA PRO A 27 1.93 -3.41 -21.59
C PRO A 27 0.72 -2.92 -22.39
N LYS A 28 0.50 -3.54 -23.55
CA LYS A 28 -0.66 -3.30 -24.41
C LYS A 28 -1.70 -4.37 -24.15
N TYR A 29 -2.92 -4.09 -24.61
CA TYR A 29 -4.03 -5.03 -24.56
C TYR A 29 -3.72 -6.44 -25.13
N GLU A 30 -2.88 -6.53 -26.17
CA GLU A 30 -2.49 -7.84 -26.72
C GLU A 30 -1.52 -8.60 -25.81
N ASP A 31 -0.68 -7.87 -25.06
CA ASP A 31 0.25 -8.43 -24.07
C ASP A 31 -0.54 -8.96 -22.86
N ASP A 32 -1.55 -8.21 -22.39
CA ASP A 32 -2.48 -8.64 -21.33
C ASP A 32 -3.21 -9.94 -21.68
N ILE A 33 -3.70 -10.06 -22.92
CA ILE A 33 -4.35 -11.29 -23.39
C ILE A 33 -3.35 -12.45 -23.40
N ALA A 34 -2.13 -12.23 -23.91
CA ALA A 34 -1.14 -13.29 -23.97
C ALA A 34 -0.73 -13.76 -22.58
N PHE A 35 -0.56 -12.82 -21.64
CA PHE A 35 -0.27 -13.08 -20.23
C PHE A 35 -1.37 -13.92 -19.57
N MET A 36 -2.63 -13.51 -19.71
CA MET A 36 -3.78 -14.22 -19.18
C MET A 36 -3.92 -15.63 -19.80
N ASP A 37 -3.83 -15.74 -21.13
CA ASP A 37 -3.89 -17.03 -21.84
C ASP A 37 -2.75 -17.97 -21.39
N ALA A 38 -1.56 -17.43 -21.11
CA ALA A 38 -0.41 -18.18 -20.60
C ALA A 38 -0.61 -18.66 -19.17
N LEU A 39 -1.14 -17.81 -18.27
CA LEU A 39 -1.47 -18.20 -16.90
C LEU A 39 -2.56 -19.27 -16.85
N GLU A 40 -3.65 -19.11 -17.61
CA GLU A 40 -4.71 -20.11 -17.70
C GLU A 40 -4.18 -21.46 -18.21
N PHE A 41 -3.31 -21.43 -19.22
CA PHE A 41 -2.63 -22.62 -19.74
C PHE A 41 -1.77 -23.27 -18.66
N LEU A 42 -0.94 -22.51 -17.94
CA LEU A 42 -0.08 -23.03 -16.88
C LEU A 42 -0.89 -23.62 -15.74
N ILE A 43 -1.93 -22.93 -15.26
CA ILE A 43 -2.84 -23.44 -14.22
C ILE A 43 -3.42 -24.80 -14.64
N LYS A 44 -3.85 -24.93 -15.89
CA LYS A 44 -4.44 -26.17 -16.40
C LYS A 44 -3.42 -27.31 -16.50
N GLU A 45 -2.21 -27.04 -16.96
CA GLU A 45 -1.21 -28.07 -17.24
C GLU A 45 -0.38 -28.46 -16.00
N THR A 46 -0.15 -27.54 -15.07
CA THR A 46 0.70 -27.76 -13.89
C THR A 46 -0.09 -27.87 -12.59
N ASN A 47 -1.28 -27.25 -12.52
CA ASN A 47 -2.07 -27.11 -11.29
C ASN A 47 -1.31 -26.44 -10.13
N GLU A 48 -0.25 -25.67 -10.44
CA GLU A 48 0.52 -24.93 -9.45
C GLU A 48 -0.27 -23.73 -8.92
N THR A 49 -0.24 -23.53 -7.60
CA THR A 49 -1.03 -22.48 -6.94
C THR A 49 -0.48 -21.09 -7.19
N GLU A 50 0.81 -20.96 -7.50
CA GLU A 50 1.46 -19.68 -7.80
C GLU A 50 0.77 -18.98 -8.97
N TYR A 51 0.54 -19.69 -10.08
CA TYR A 51 -0.17 -19.15 -11.24
C TYR A 51 -1.65 -18.82 -10.95
N MET A 52 -2.29 -19.57 -10.05
CA MET A 52 -3.66 -19.26 -9.62
C MET A 52 -3.70 -17.96 -8.81
N VAL A 53 -2.76 -17.76 -7.88
CA VAL A 53 -2.64 -16.51 -7.11
C VAL A 53 -2.29 -15.35 -8.04
N GLU A 54 -1.35 -15.55 -8.96
CA GLU A 54 -0.92 -14.52 -9.91
C GLU A 54 -2.06 -14.06 -10.81
N LEU A 55 -2.83 -15.00 -11.40
CA LEU A 55 -4.00 -14.65 -12.21
C LEU A 55 -5.10 -13.99 -11.37
N GLY A 56 -5.30 -14.45 -10.13
CA GLY A 56 -6.19 -13.80 -9.17
C GLY A 56 -5.77 -12.35 -8.87
N GLY A 57 -4.47 -12.11 -8.72
CA GLY A 57 -3.86 -10.79 -8.53
C GLY A 57 -4.11 -9.89 -9.73
N TRP A 58 -3.88 -10.41 -10.94
CA TRP A 58 -4.16 -9.68 -12.17
C TRP A 58 -5.64 -9.27 -12.26
N TYR A 59 -6.59 -10.18 -12.02
CA TYR A 59 -8.02 -9.85 -12.02
C TYR A 59 -8.39 -8.84 -10.93
N TYR A 60 -7.73 -8.91 -9.77
CA TYR A 60 -7.93 -7.98 -8.67
C TYR A 60 -7.54 -6.54 -9.07
N GLU A 61 -6.39 -6.36 -9.71
CA GLU A 61 -5.93 -5.07 -10.25
C GLU A 61 -6.89 -4.50 -11.31
N GLN A 62 -7.44 -5.38 -12.16
CA GLN A 62 -8.48 -5.01 -13.13
C GLN A 62 -9.86 -4.77 -12.49
N LYS A 63 -9.98 -4.84 -11.16
CA LYS A 63 -11.22 -4.69 -10.38
C LYS A 63 -12.30 -5.72 -10.75
N GLN A 64 -11.88 -6.87 -11.29
CA GLN A 64 -12.74 -8.01 -11.59
C GLN A 64 -12.75 -8.97 -10.40
N PHE A 65 -13.32 -8.50 -9.28
CA PHE A 65 -13.16 -9.15 -7.98
C PHE A 65 -13.79 -10.55 -7.89
N ASP A 66 -14.87 -10.83 -8.62
CA ASP A 66 -15.48 -12.16 -8.63
C ASP A 66 -14.55 -13.21 -9.26
N LEU A 67 -13.81 -12.83 -10.32
CA LEU A 67 -12.80 -13.70 -10.94
C LEU A 67 -11.58 -13.86 -10.03
N ALA A 68 -11.12 -12.75 -9.42
CA ALA A 68 -10.04 -12.83 -8.44
C ALA A 68 -10.37 -13.80 -7.29
N GLU A 69 -11.59 -13.70 -6.73
CA GLU A 69 -12.09 -14.62 -5.71
C GLU A 69 -12.07 -16.08 -6.20
N GLU A 70 -12.51 -16.35 -7.43
CA GLU A 70 -12.52 -17.70 -8.00
C GLU A 70 -11.13 -18.34 -8.01
N TYR A 71 -10.12 -17.63 -8.54
CA TYR A 71 -8.75 -18.15 -8.61
C TYR A 71 -8.08 -18.25 -7.23
N TYR A 72 -8.32 -17.29 -6.34
CA TYR A 72 -7.84 -17.43 -4.97
C TYR A 72 -8.51 -18.59 -4.24
N LEU A 73 -9.81 -18.83 -4.43
CA LEU A 73 -10.49 -20.02 -3.90
C LEU A 73 -9.91 -21.32 -4.46
N MET A 74 -9.48 -21.34 -5.73
CA MET A 74 -8.78 -22.49 -6.32
C MET A 74 -7.44 -22.75 -5.63
N ALA A 75 -6.61 -21.71 -5.44
CA ALA A 75 -5.32 -21.82 -4.74
C ALA A 75 -5.48 -22.18 -3.26
N ALA A 76 -6.45 -21.58 -2.58
CA ALA A 76 -6.77 -21.80 -1.17
C ALA A 76 -7.21 -23.25 -0.88
N LYS A 77 -7.91 -23.90 -1.81
CA LYS A 77 -8.26 -25.34 -1.70
C LYS A 77 -7.02 -26.25 -1.66
N GLN A 78 -5.88 -25.76 -2.15
CA GLN A 78 -4.61 -26.47 -2.14
C GLN A 78 -3.69 -26.04 -0.99
N GLY A 79 -4.14 -25.18 -0.08
CA GLY A 79 -3.35 -24.76 1.08
C GLY A 79 -2.40 -23.59 0.83
N ASN A 80 -2.56 -22.85 -0.27
CA ASN A 80 -1.70 -21.70 -0.56
C ASN A 80 -1.98 -20.54 0.44
N VAL A 81 -0.92 -20.05 1.08
CA VAL A 81 -0.97 -19.04 2.15
C VAL A 81 -1.36 -17.67 1.59
N ASP A 82 -0.77 -17.25 0.48
CA ASP A 82 -1.04 -15.97 -0.17
C ASP A 82 -2.51 -15.88 -0.59
N ALA A 83 -3.07 -16.98 -1.12
CA ALA A 83 -4.48 -17.07 -1.46
C ALA A 83 -5.41 -16.88 -0.25
N TYR A 84 -5.02 -17.42 0.93
CA TYR A 84 -5.77 -17.16 2.16
C TYR A 84 -5.69 -15.68 2.56
N GLU A 85 -4.53 -15.04 2.46
CA GLU A 85 -4.40 -13.61 2.72
C GLU A 85 -5.28 -12.78 1.77
N CYS A 86 -5.21 -13.04 0.46
CA CYS A 86 -5.99 -12.34 -0.56
C CYS A 86 -7.50 -12.53 -0.37
N LEU A 87 -7.97 -13.74 -0.04
CA LEU A 87 -9.38 -13.98 0.28
C LEU A 87 -9.80 -13.23 1.54
N GLY A 88 -8.95 -13.24 2.57
CA GLY A 88 -9.15 -12.43 3.77
C GLY A 88 -9.39 -10.97 3.43
N TYR A 89 -8.58 -10.42 2.52
CA TYR A 89 -8.72 -9.04 2.03
C TYR A 89 -10.02 -8.83 1.26
N ILE A 90 -10.35 -9.69 0.29
CA ILE A 90 -11.58 -9.61 -0.49
C ILE A 90 -12.81 -9.51 0.42
N TYR A 91 -12.91 -10.38 1.42
CA TYR A 91 -14.05 -10.39 2.31
C TYR A 91 -14.03 -9.27 3.34
N TYR A 92 -12.86 -8.88 3.86
CA TYR A 92 -12.73 -7.81 4.84
C TYR A 92 -13.21 -6.46 4.28
N TYR A 93 -12.86 -6.18 3.02
CA TYR A 93 -13.20 -4.92 2.35
C TYR A 93 -14.46 -5.02 1.47
N GLY A 94 -15.14 -6.17 1.45
CA GLY A 94 -16.36 -6.36 0.66
C GLY A 94 -16.14 -6.19 -0.84
N ARG A 95 -15.03 -6.69 -1.39
CA ARG A 95 -14.71 -6.51 -2.82
C ARG A 95 -15.67 -7.24 -3.75
N VAL A 96 -16.26 -8.35 -3.28
CA VAL A 96 -17.31 -9.14 -3.96
C VAL A 96 -18.70 -8.89 -3.38
N GLY A 97 -18.96 -7.70 -2.84
CA GLY A 97 -20.28 -7.32 -2.31
C GLY A 97 -20.22 -6.46 -1.05
N GLN A 98 -20.79 -6.95 0.05
CA GLN A 98 -20.65 -6.31 1.37
C GLN A 98 -19.55 -7.03 2.16
N PRO A 99 -18.90 -6.36 3.12
CA PRO A 99 -17.92 -7.01 3.99
C PRO A 99 -18.49 -8.26 4.67
N ASP A 100 -17.77 -9.38 4.58
CA ASP A 100 -18.05 -10.64 5.26
C ASP A 100 -16.91 -10.90 6.27
N TYR A 101 -17.07 -10.34 7.47
CA TYR A 101 -16.04 -10.43 8.50
C TYR A 101 -15.86 -11.84 9.05
N GLU A 102 -16.84 -12.73 8.92
CA GLU A 102 -16.68 -14.14 9.34
C GLU A 102 -15.72 -14.87 8.41
N LYS A 103 -15.93 -14.76 7.09
CA LYS A 103 -15.00 -15.32 6.11
C LYS A 103 -13.63 -14.67 6.18
N ALA A 104 -13.58 -13.34 6.30
CA ALA A 104 -12.31 -12.63 6.42
C ALA A 104 -11.50 -13.14 7.62
N PHE A 105 -12.15 -13.28 8.78
CA PHE A 105 -11.50 -13.82 9.97
C PHE A 105 -11.01 -15.25 9.75
N HIS A 106 -11.82 -16.09 9.13
CA HIS A 106 -11.46 -17.47 8.82
C HIS A 106 -10.18 -17.56 7.96
N TYR A 107 -10.15 -16.84 6.83
CA TYR A 107 -9.02 -16.89 5.91
C TYR A 107 -7.76 -16.24 6.49
N TYR A 108 -7.88 -15.08 7.14
CA TYR A 108 -6.74 -14.49 7.83
C TYR A 108 -6.22 -15.38 8.96
N LYS A 109 -7.09 -16.11 9.67
CA LYS A 109 -6.66 -17.09 10.68
C LYS A 109 -5.85 -18.22 10.07
N LEU A 110 -6.27 -18.76 8.93
CA LEU A 110 -5.52 -19.79 8.21
C LEU A 110 -4.14 -19.29 7.76
N ALA A 111 -4.07 -18.12 7.13
CA ALA A 111 -2.80 -17.52 6.70
C ALA A 111 -1.88 -17.23 7.89
N SER A 112 -2.40 -16.59 8.94
CA SER A 112 -1.65 -16.24 10.14
C SER A 112 -1.11 -17.47 10.89
N ASP A 113 -1.87 -18.57 10.94
CA ASP A 113 -1.41 -19.83 11.54
C ASP A 113 -0.24 -20.47 10.78
N LEU A 114 -0.09 -20.12 9.50
CA LEU A 114 1.01 -20.54 8.63
C LEU A 114 2.17 -19.52 8.61
N GLY A 115 2.12 -18.49 9.46
CA GLY A 115 3.19 -17.51 9.63
C GLY A 115 3.01 -16.24 8.80
N ASP A 116 1.88 -16.07 8.12
CA ASP A 116 1.64 -14.85 7.35
C ASP A 116 1.48 -13.62 8.26
N VAL A 117 2.39 -12.67 8.10
CA VAL A 117 2.49 -11.47 8.93
C VAL A 117 1.37 -10.47 8.60
N ILE A 118 0.94 -10.43 7.33
CA ILE A 118 -0.10 -9.50 6.89
C ILE A 118 -1.45 -9.87 7.51
N ALA A 119 -1.84 -11.12 7.34
CA ALA A 119 -3.02 -11.71 7.95
C ALA A 119 -3.00 -11.60 9.49
N ALA A 120 -1.83 -11.77 10.12
CA ALA A 120 -1.70 -11.61 11.56
C ALA A 120 -2.08 -10.19 12.03
N TYR A 121 -1.56 -9.13 11.41
CA TYR A 121 -1.95 -7.77 11.82
C TYR A 121 -3.40 -7.45 11.43
N LYS A 122 -3.93 -8.02 10.33
CA LYS A 122 -5.35 -7.88 9.98
C LYS A 122 -6.26 -8.52 11.02
N LEU A 123 -5.91 -9.70 11.55
CA LEU A 123 -6.62 -10.28 12.71
C LEU A 123 -6.54 -9.39 13.94
N ALA A 124 -5.38 -8.78 14.20
CA ALA A 124 -5.24 -7.82 15.30
C ALA A 124 -6.25 -6.66 15.14
N ASP A 125 -6.38 -6.11 13.93
CA ASP A 125 -7.37 -5.06 13.65
C ASP A 125 -8.80 -5.56 13.86
N MET A 126 -9.12 -6.82 13.51
CA MET A 126 -10.43 -7.42 13.76
C MET A 126 -10.73 -7.54 15.26
N TYR A 127 -9.77 -7.97 16.07
CA TYR A 127 -9.91 -7.98 17.53
C TYR A 127 -10.05 -6.55 18.10
N LYS A 128 -9.29 -5.58 17.60
CA LYS A 128 -9.39 -4.19 18.06
C LYS A 128 -10.77 -3.58 17.78
N ASN A 129 -11.31 -3.83 16.59
CA ASN A 129 -12.56 -3.22 16.13
C ASN A 129 -13.81 -4.04 16.49
N GLY A 130 -13.65 -5.32 16.84
CA GLY A 130 -14.76 -6.21 17.12
C GLY A 130 -15.45 -6.70 15.85
N TYR A 131 -14.69 -6.94 14.79
CA TYR A 131 -15.20 -7.46 13.52
C TYR A 131 -15.28 -8.98 13.60
N TYR A 132 -16.52 -9.51 13.55
CA TYR A 132 -16.89 -10.91 13.78
C TYR A 132 -16.62 -11.45 15.20
N VAL A 133 -15.50 -11.09 15.81
CA VAL A 133 -15.13 -11.42 17.20
C VAL A 133 -15.43 -10.26 18.16
N PRO A 134 -15.62 -10.49 19.47
CA PRO A 134 -15.70 -9.41 20.46
C PRO A 134 -14.43 -8.54 20.45
N LYS A 135 -14.59 -7.26 20.80
CA LYS A 135 -13.45 -6.36 20.98
C LYS A 135 -12.51 -6.90 22.04
N ASP A 136 -11.23 -7.05 21.69
CA ASP A 136 -10.17 -7.52 22.57
C ASP A 136 -8.87 -6.75 22.29
N TYR A 137 -8.68 -5.66 23.02
CA TYR A 137 -7.49 -4.82 22.89
C TYR A 137 -6.23 -5.52 23.40
N THR A 138 -6.35 -6.40 24.41
CA THR A 138 -5.22 -7.17 24.93
C THR A 138 -4.71 -8.13 23.86
N LYS A 139 -5.61 -8.78 23.11
CA LYS A 139 -5.25 -9.63 21.98
C LYS A 139 -4.62 -8.84 20.84
N TYR A 140 -5.13 -7.65 20.52
CA TYR A 140 -4.51 -6.73 19.57
C TYR A 140 -3.06 -6.42 19.95
N VAL A 141 -2.83 -5.95 21.18
CA VAL A 141 -1.47 -5.63 21.68
C VAL A 141 -0.56 -6.85 21.64
N GLN A 142 -1.05 -8.01 22.06
CA GLN A 142 -0.29 -9.27 22.04
C GLN A 142 0.17 -9.62 20.63
N ILE A 143 -0.73 -9.53 19.62
CA ILE A 143 -0.38 -9.85 18.23
C ILE A 143 0.63 -8.85 17.70
N ILE A 144 0.37 -7.53 17.81
CA ILE A 144 1.27 -6.50 17.27
C ILE A 144 2.67 -6.59 17.89
N LYS A 145 2.78 -6.76 19.22
CA LYS A 145 4.07 -6.96 19.88
C LYS A 145 4.75 -8.27 19.46
N GLY A 146 3.97 -9.33 19.20
CA GLY A 146 4.47 -10.61 18.72
C GLY A 146 5.03 -10.56 17.29
N LEU A 147 4.55 -9.64 16.45
CA LEU A 147 5.05 -9.43 15.09
C LEU A 147 6.35 -8.63 15.05
N TYR A 148 6.61 -7.79 16.05
CA TYR A 148 7.78 -6.90 16.06
C TYR A 148 9.12 -7.63 15.80
N PRO A 149 9.46 -8.75 16.48
CA PRO A 149 10.73 -9.44 16.25
C PRO A 149 10.85 -10.06 14.84
N LEU A 150 9.74 -10.30 14.14
CA LEU A 150 9.74 -10.92 12.81
C LEU A 150 10.14 -9.95 11.69
N ILE A 151 9.92 -8.66 11.92
CA ILE A 151 10.21 -7.60 10.94
C ILE A 151 11.38 -6.70 11.36
N GLN A 152 12.05 -7.03 12.46
CA GLN A 152 13.27 -6.34 12.86
C GLN A 152 14.38 -6.62 11.83
N GLY A 153 14.95 -5.56 11.27
CA GLY A 153 15.99 -5.67 10.24
C GLY A 153 15.46 -6.03 8.85
N ALA A 154 14.14 -5.89 8.63
CA ALA A 154 13.56 -5.89 7.29
C ALA A 154 14.36 -4.96 6.36
N THR A 155 14.65 -5.43 5.16
CA THR A 155 15.32 -4.66 4.10
C THR A 155 14.48 -4.60 2.83
N ASN A 156 13.44 -5.41 2.73
CA ASN A 156 12.53 -5.37 1.61
C ASN A 156 11.49 -4.29 1.89
N THR A 157 11.42 -3.30 1.02
CA THR A 157 10.49 -2.18 1.14
C THR A 157 9.02 -2.63 1.20
N PHE A 158 8.70 -3.82 0.67
CA PHE A 158 7.35 -4.40 0.71
C PHE A 158 7.02 -5.16 2.01
N ASP A 159 8.00 -5.41 2.89
CA ASP A 159 7.72 -5.99 4.22
C ASP A 159 6.80 -5.05 5.01
N PRO A 160 5.80 -5.53 5.79
CA PRO A 160 4.74 -4.73 6.44
C PRO A 160 5.20 -3.86 7.63
N VAL A 161 6.39 -3.25 7.49
CA VAL A 161 7.02 -2.37 8.47
C VAL A 161 6.15 -1.15 8.75
N PRO A 162 5.65 -0.37 7.77
CA PRO A 162 4.79 0.79 8.06
C PRO A 162 3.54 0.42 8.86
N GLU A 163 2.89 -0.69 8.50
CA GLU A 163 1.66 -1.15 9.15
C GLU A 163 1.89 -1.59 10.59
N ILE A 164 2.97 -2.32 10.86
CA ILE A 164 3.26 -2.85 12.20
C ILE A 164 3.88 -1.77 13.09
N TYR A 165 4.86 -1.02 12.59
CA TYR A 165 5.57 -0.02 13.39
C TYR A 165 4.67 1.16 13.78
N SER A 166 3.78 1.62 12.89
CA SER A 166 2.80 2.66 13.24
C SER A 166 1.81 2.20 14.33
N ARG A 167 1.39 0.93 14.31
CA ARG A 167 0.54 0.33 15.36
C ARG A 167 1.30 0.15 16.67
N LEU A 168 2.53 -0.33 16.61
CA LEU A 168 3.38 -0.51 17.79
C LEU A 168 3.76 0.82 18.44
N ALA A 169 4.01 1.85 17.65
CA ALA A 169 4.24 3.20 18.15
C ALA A 169 3.08 3.70 18.99
N LYS A 170 1.82 3.51 18.54
CA LYS A 170 0.62 3.87 19.33
C LYS A 170 0.57 3.14 20.67
N ILE A 171 0.87 1.84 20.67
CA ILE A 171 0.94 1.03 21.89
C ILE A 171 2.03 1.57 22.83
N TYR A 172 3.20 1.94 22.31
CA TYR A 172 4.28 2.51 23.12
C TYR A 172 3.96 3.90 23.68
N VAL A 173 3.24 4.75 22.95
CA VAL A 173 2.73 6.02 23.49
C VAL A 173 1.79 5.76 24.67
N GLU A 174 0.86 4.82 24.54
CA GLU A 174 -0.06 4.45 25.64
C GLU A 174 0.67 3.88 26.86
N GLU A 175 1.83 3.25 26.66
CA GLU A 175 2.70 2.72 27.71
C GLU A 175 3.70 3.75 28.26
N GLY A 176 3.72 4.99 27.74
CA GLY A 176 4.63 6.06 28.15
C GLY A 176 6.06 5.94 27.58
N ASN A 177 6.27 5.13 26.54
CA ASN A 177 7.54 4.90 25.87
C ASN A 177 7.66 5.72 24.56
N GLU A 178 7.52 7.04 24.67
CA GLU A 178 7.45 7.94 23.50
C GLU A 178 8.71 7.92 22.63
N ASP A 179 9.91 7.86 23.22
CA ASP A 179 11.17 7.78 22.45
C ASP A 179 11.21 6.57 21.50
N GLN A 180 10.70 5.42 21.96
CA GLN A 180 10.61 4.22 21.13
C GLN A 180 9.54 4.37 20.05
N ALA A 181 8.41 5.01 20.37
CA ALA A 181 7.36 5.28 19.40
C ALA A 181 7.86 6.19 18.27
N ILE A 182 8.60 7.26 18.61
CA ILE A 182 9.21 8.17 17.63
C ILE A 182 10.15 7.42 16.69
N GLN A 183 11.05 6.59 17.23
CA GLN A 183 11.96 5.78 16.41
C GLN A 183 11.23 4.86 15.43
N LEU A 184 10.16 4.22 15.88
CA LEU A 184 9.34 3.36 15.02
C LEU A 184 8.63 4.15 13.92
N LEU A 185 8.10 5.33 14.24
CA LEU A 185 7.41 6.19 13.28
C LEU A 185 8.36 6.72 12.21
N LEU A 186 9.60 7.09 12.58
CA LEU A 186 10.62 7.50 11.61
C LEU A 186 10.97 6.39 10.63
N ILE A 187 11.16 5.15 11.12
CA ILE A 187 11.43 4.00 10.25
C ILE A 187 10.20 3.67 9.38
N ALA A 188 9.00 3.70 9.96
CA ALA A 188 7.75 3.47 9.23
C ALA A 188 7.57 4.48 8.09
N LYS A 189 7.86 5.76 8.36
CA LYS A 189 7.82 6.85 7.38
C LYS A 189 8.78 6.57 6.22
N GLU A 190 10.04 6.25 6.51
CA GLU A 190 11.06 5.95 5.49
C GLU A 190 10.65 4.79 4.57
N PHE A 191 10.18 3.68 5.13
CA PHE A 191 9.68 2.55 4.34
C PHE A 191 8.49 2.96 3.46
N GLN A 192 7.56 3.73 4.01
CA GLN A 192 6.37 4.17 3.27
C GLN A 192 6.73 5.16 2.15
N SER A 193 7.72 6.04 2.37
CA SER A 193 8.23 6.96 1.34
C SER A 193 8.78 6.21 0.13
N GLN A 194 9.52 5.12 0.37
CA GLN A 194 10.06 4.28 -0.71
C GLN A 194 8.96 3.49 -1.45
N ARG A 195 7.91 3.03 -0.78
CA ARG A 195 6.78 2.31 -1.42
C ARG A 195 5.98 3.19 -2.39
N LEU A 196 5.82 4.47 -2.04
CA LEU A 196 5.10 5.46 -2.84
C LEU A 196 5.71 5.71 -4.24
N ILE A 197 6.93 5.24 -4.48
CA ILE A 197 7.58 5.26 -5.80
C ILE A 197 7.00 4.18 -6.72
N TYR A 198 6.63 3.02 -6.18
CA TYR A 198 6.30 1.84 -6.98
C TYR A 198 4.83 1.79 -7.38
N SER A 199 3.92 2.05 -6.44
CA SER A 199 2.48 1.98 -6.69
C SER A 199 1.69 2.58 -5.55
N ASP A 200 0.57 3.22 -5.86
CA ASP A 200 -0.45 3.67 -4.90
C ASP A 200 -1.07 2.50 -4.11
N PHE A 201 -0.98 1.26 -4.62
CA PHE A 201 -1.47 0.06 -3.93
C PHE A 201 -0.65 -0.26 -2.68
N PHE A 202 0.69 -0.18 -2.77
CA PHE A 202 1.60 -0.46 -1.65
C PHE A 202 1.94 0.83 -0.88
N GLY A 203 2.07 1.95 -1.59
CA GLY A 203 2.23 3.29 -1.06
C GLY A 203 0.90 3.93 -0.68
N ASP A 204 0.15 3.36 0.25
CA ASP A 204 -1.08 4.00 0.73
C ASP A 204 -0.78 5.37 1.39
N LEU A 205 -1.19 6.45 0.72
CA LEU A 205 -1.05 7.83 1.19
C LEU A 205 -1.73 8.06 2.56
N THR A 206 -2.78 7.30 2.88
CA THR A 206 -3.45 7.34 4.18
C THR A 206 -2.55 6.80 5.29
N ILE A 207 -1.75 5.77 5.02
CA ILE A 207 -0.76 5.27 5.99
C ILE A 207 0.30 6.33 6.23
N MET A 208 0.84 6.93 5.17
CA MET A 208 1.83 8.01 5.27
C MET A 208 1.29 9.18 6.10
N LYS A 209 0.11 9.70 5.75
CA LYS A 209 -0.56 10.77 6.49
C LYS A 209 -0.69 10.47 7.98
N ASN A 210 -1.11 9.26 8.33
CA ASN A 210 -1.29 8.87 9.73
C ASN A 210 0.06 8.78 10.46
N ILE A 211 1.10 8.23 9.82
CA ILE A 211 2.46 8.19 10.40
C ILE A 211 2.96 9.60 10.68
N VAL A 212 2.86 10.52 9.72
CA VAL A 212 3.30 11.92 9.87
C VAL A 212 2.53 12.63 10.97
N LYS A 213 1.20 12.44 11.02
CA LYS A 213 0.35 12.99 12.09
C LYS A 213 0.75 12.46 13.47
N ASP A 214 0.95 11.15 13.60
CA ASP A 214 1.33 10.52 14.86
C ASP A 214 2.74 11.00 15.29
N LEU A 215 3.68 11.13 14.35
CA LEU A 215 5.04 11.61 14.60
C LEU A 215 5.05 13.04 15.17
N TYR A 216 4.40 13.99 14.48
CA TYR A 216 4.37 15.39 14.92
C TYR A 216 3.40 15.67 16.08
N SER A 217 2.69 14.64 16.56
CA SER A 217 2.04 14.71 17.88
C SER A 217 3.02 14.49 19.05
N LEU A 218 4.20 13.91 18.76
CA LEU A 218 5.23 13.54 19.74
C LEU A 218 6.47 14.44 19.67
N ILE A 219 6.79 14.99 18.50
CA ILE A 219 7.95 15.86 18.29
C ILE A 219 7.56 17.24 17.78
N GLN A 220 8.42 18.23 18.04
CA GLN A 220 8.30 19.53 17.43
C GLN A 220 8.72 19.46 15.94
N PHE A 221 7.92 20.08 15.06
CA PHE A 221 8.27 20.24 13.66
C PHE A 221 9.47 21.18 13.48
N ASP A 222 10.44 20.75 12.68
CA ASP A 222 11.64 21.50 12.33
C ASP A 222 11.70 21.66 10.79
N PRO A 223 11.51 22.87 10.26
CA PRO A 223 11.49 23.10 8.82
C PRO A 223 12.84 22.86 8.14
N ASP A 224 13.95 22.87 8.88
CA ASP A 224 15.29 22.66 8.31
C ASP A 224 15.56 21.19 7.95
N TYR A 225 14.74 20.27 8.46
CA TYR A 225 14.89 18.83 8.28
C TYR A 225 13.63 18.14 7.73
N MET A 226 12.76 18.90 7.06
CA MET A 226 11.55 18.35 6.46
C MET A 226 11.82 17.65 5.12
N ASP A 227 11.06 16.60 4.85
CA ASP A 227 10.96 15.98 3.53
C ASP A 227 9.59 16.24 2.88
N LEU A 228 9.39 15.70 1.67
CA LEU A 228 8.15 15.89 0.91
C LEU A 228 6.90 15.46 1.70
N PHE A 229 6.99 14.40 2.51
CA PHE A 229 5.80 13.87 3.20
C PHE A 229 5.50 14.62 4.49
N ASP A 230 6.46 15.36 5.04
CA ASP A 230 6.19 16.30 6.14
C ASP A 230 5.28 17.46 5.75
N LEU A 231 5.05 17.65 4.45
CA LEU A 231 4.01 18.56 3.95
C LEU A 231 2.60 18.16 4.41
N TYR A 232 2.36 16.89 4.76
CA TYR A 232 1.11 16.48 5.44
C TYR A 232 0.88 17.21 6.76
N TYR A 233 1.95 17.64 7.43
CA TYR A 233 1.89 18.46 8.63
C TYR A 233 2.01 19.95 8.30
N ALA A 234 3.03 20.36 7.54
CA ALA A 234 3.33 21.77 7.29
C ALA A 234 2.16 22.51 6.62
N LEU A 235 1.55 21.93 5.59
CA LEU A 235 0.49 22.57 4.79
C LEU A 235 -0.88 22.60 5.51
N GLN A 236 -0.96 22.18 6.78
CA GLN A 236 -2.14 22.42 7.61
C GLN A 236 -2.19 23.84 8.18
N PHE A 237 -1.10 24.59 8.07
CA PHE A 237 -0.96 25.95 8.57
C PHE A 237 -0.61 26.90 7.43
N PRO A 238 -0.92 28.20 7.54
CA PRO A 238 -0.46 29.17 6.55
C PRO A 238 1.07 29.18 6.45
N CYS A 239 1.59 28.83 5.27
CA CYS A 239 3.02 28.78 5.00
C CYS A 239 3.27 28.86 3.50
N LYS A 240 4.51 29.20 3.13
CA LYS A 240 4.98 29.19 1.76
C LYS A 240 6.25 28.35 1.68
N ILE A 241 6.30 27.44 0.72
CA ILE A 241 7.35 26.45 0.59
C ILE A 241 7.84 26.45 -0.86
N LEU A 242 9.14 26.54 -1.03
CA LEU A 242 9.83 26.30 -2.29
C LEU A 242 10.20 24.82 -2.34
N ILE A 243 9.83 24.15 -3.43
CA ILE A 243 10.18 22.75 -3.70
C ILE A 243 10.92 22.73 -5.03
N GLU A 244 12.13 22.18 -5.05
CA GLU A 244 12.84 21.90 -6.30
C GLU A 244 12.66 20.42 -6.68
N ILE A 245 12.06 20.16 -7.84
CA ILE A 245 11.88 18.82 -8.42
C ILE A 245 12.39 18.85 -9.86
N HIS A 246 13.23 17.90 -10.24
CA HIS A 246 13.87 17.86 -11.57
C HIS A 246 14.65 19.15 -11.93
N ASN A 247 15.20 19.85 -10.93
CA ASN A 247 15.80 21.19 -11.08
C ASN A 247 14.81 22.27 -11.57
N GLN A 248 13.52 22.08 -11.33
CA GLN A 248 12.48 23.10 -11.51
C GLN A 248 11.93 23.51 -10.15
N GLU A 249 11.81 24.82 -9.95
CA GLU A 249 11.29 25.41 -8.72
C GLU A 249 9.76 25.52 -8.79
N HIS A 250 9.10 25.01 -7.75
CA HIS A 250 7.67 25.05 -7.55
C HIS A 250 7.36 25.74 -6.22
N ILE A 251 6.41 26.69 -6.23
CA ILE A 251 5.97 27.36 -5.02
C ILE A 251 4.66 26.72 -4.56
N VAL A 252 4.70 26.12 -3.37
CA VAL A 252 3.51 25.63 -2.66
C VAL A 252 3.16 26.62 -1.57
N GLU A 253 1.92 27.09 -1.56
CA GLU A 253 1.45 28.05 -0.56
C GLU A 253 0.14 27.57 0.05
N ALA A 254 0.12 27.39 1.37
CA ALA A 254 -1.09 27.16 2.14
C ALA A 254 -1.56 28.50 2.70
N LYS A 255 -2.80 28.91 2.42
CA LYS A 255 -3.29 30.27 2.76
C LYS A 255 -4.80 30.34 2.91
N TYR A 256 -5.26 31.46 3.48
CA TYR A 256 -6.68 31.82 3.53
C TYR A 256 -7.01 32.88 2.48
N GLU A 257 -8.12 32.71 1.77
CA GLU A 257 -8.74 33.73 0.92
C GLU A 257 -10.26 33.69 1.14
N ASP A 258 -10.88 34.84 1.42
CA ASP A 258 -12.33 34.96 1.65
C ASP A 258 -12.91 33.92 2.63
N GLU A 259 -12.20 33.64 3.72
CA GLU A 259 -12.50 32.64 4.77
C GLU A 259 -12.23 31.17 4.41
N TYR A 260 -11.79 30.87 3.18
CA TYR A 260 -11.45 29.52 2.75
C TYR A 260 -9.95 29.27 2.87
N PHE A 261 -9.58 28.17 3.53
CA PHE A 261 -8.22 27.66 3.52
C PHE A 261 -8.02 26.76 2.30
N TYR A 262 -6.92 26.95 1.57
CA TYR A 262 -6.53 26.09 0.47
C TYR A 262 -5.02 26.09 0.27
N ILE A 263 -4.54 25.12 -0.49
CA ILE A 263 -3.14 25.00 -0.92
C ILE A 263 -3.07 25.37 -2.40
N SER A 264 -2.10 26.16 -2.82
CA SER A 264 -1.83 26.45 -4.24
C SER A 264 -0.45 26.00 -4.65
N MET A 265 -0.33 25.45 -5.86
CA MET A 265 0.93 25.12 -6.53
C MET A 265 0.77 25.34 -8.04
N ASP A 266 1.64 26.16 -8.65
CA ASP A 266 1.68 26.45 -10.09
C ASP A 266 0.29 26.75 -10.71
N ASP A 267 -0.39 27.75 -10.16
CA ASP A 267 -1.73 28.20 -10.58
C ASP A 267 -2.88 27.17 -10.38
N LYS A 268 -2.62 26.04 -9.71
CA LYS A 268 -3.65 25.08 -9.28
C LYS A 268 -3.93 25.24 -7.79
N ASN A 269 -5.21 25.11 -7.42
CA ASN A 269 -5.66 25.15 -6.03
C ASN A 269 -6.16 23.77 -5.59
N TYR A 270 -5.92 23.46 -4.32
CA TYR A 270 -6.31 22.23 -3.66
C TYR A 270 -7.04 22.57 -2.36
N GLU A 271 -8.19 21.96 -2.14
CA GLU A 271 -9.07 22.23 -1.00
C GLU A 271 -8.40 21.96 0.35
N ASP A 272 -7.52 20.95 0.41
CA ASP A 272 -6.76 20.59 1.59
C ASP A 272 -5.51 19.77 1.20
N VAL A 273 -4.74 19.38 2.20
CA VAL A 273 -3.50 18.61 2.02
C VAL A 273 -3.74 17.21 1.46
N ASP A 274 -4.90 16.59 1.73
CA ASP A 274 -5.24 15.29 1.16
C ASP A 274 -5.48 15.43 -0.35
N GLN A 275 -6.22 16.47 -0.75
CA GLN A 275 -6.47 16.76 -2.15
C GLN A 275 -5.16 17.15 -2.87
N PHE A 276 -4.26 17.87 -2.19
CA PHE A 276 -2.94 18.20 -2.70
C PHE A 276 -2.14 16.94 -3.04
N PHE A 277 -1.89 16.03 -2.09
CA PHE A 277 -1.16 14.80 -2.37
C PHE A 277 -1.86 13.88 -3.38
N LEU A 278 -3.18 13.84 -3.38
CA LEU A 278 -3.95 13.00 -4.29
C LEU A 278 -3.90 13.49 -5.74
N LYS A 279 -3.87 14.81 -5.97
CA LYS A 279 -4.07 15.40 -7.31
C LYS A 279 -2.89 16.18 -7.86
N ALA A 280 -1.95 16.62 -7.02
CA ALA A 280 -0.81 17.39 -7.49
C ALA A 280 0.06 16.55 -8.41
N LYS A 281 0.49 17.17 -9.51
CA LYS A 281 1.30 16.54 -10.55
C LYS A 281 2.38 17.47 -11.05
N ILE A 282 3.53 16.88 -11.36
CA ILE A 282 4.68 17.50 -12.05
C ILE A 282 5.02 16.57 -13.20
N ASP A 283 5.19 17.12 -14.40
CA ASP A 283 5.45 16.35 -15.63
C ASP A 283 4.47 15.17 -15.85
N ASP A 284 3.18 15.39 -15.57
CA ASP A 284 2.06 14.42 -15.62
C ASP A 284 2.10 13.25 -14.61
N GLU A 285 3.15 13.16 -13.80
CA GLU A 285 3.30 12.20 -12.70
C GLU A 285 2.82 12.77 -11.36
N HIS A 286 2.37 11.90 -10.46
CA HIS A 286 1.90 12.31 -9.14
C HIS A 286 3.04 12.87 -8.29
N LEU A 287 2.79 13.94 -7.54
CA LEU A 287 3.81 14.55 -6.67
C LEU A 287 4.41 13.54 -5.69
N SER A 288 3.60 12.63 -5.14
CA SER A 288 4.06 11.59 -4.22
C SER A 288 5.07 10.62 -4.83
N SER A 289 5.01 10.35 -6.14
CA SER A 289 6.00 9.51 -6.83
C SER A 289 7.30 10.24 -7.13
N GLN A 290 7.30 11.58 -7.04
CA GLN A 290 8.49 12.41 -7.26
C GLN A 290 9.42 12.49 -6.04
N TYR A 291 9.14 11.80 -4.93
CA TYR A 291 9.93 11.88 -3.70
C TYR A 291 11.45 11.76 -3.93
N VAL A 292 11.89 10.84 -4.78
CA VAL A 292 13.31 10.64 -5.10
C VAL A 292 13.92 11.72 -6.00
N ASN A 293 13.06 12.52 -6.64
CA ASN A 293 13.43 13.60 -7.54
C ASN A 293 13.40 14.97 -6.84
N VAL A 294 13.04 15.01 -5.55
CA VAL A 294 13.09 16.24 -4.75
C VAL A 294 14.54 16.57 -4.43
N ASN A 295 15.01 17.70 -4.94
CA ASN A 295 16.36 18.20 -4.74
C ASN A 295 16.51 18.91 -3.39
N TYR A 296 15.56 19.79 -3.05
CA TYR A 296 15.45 20.44 -1.75
C TYR A 296 14.02 20.94 -1.49
N LEU A 297 13.70 21.17 -0.22
CA LEU A 297 12.53 21.92 0.21
C LEU A 297 12.99 23.04 1.16
N GLU A 298 12.39 24.23 1.03
CA GLU A 298 12.69 25.39 1.87
C GLU A 298 11.39 26.08 2.29
N MET A 299 11.19 26.30 3.59
CA MET A 299 10.15 27.22 4.05
C MET A 299 10.60 28.65 3.79
N LEU A 300 9.75 29.41 3.10
CA LEU A 300 10.00 30.82 2.80
C LEU A 300 9.41 31.71 3.90
N ASP A 301 10.15 32.78 4.24
CA ASP A 301 9.76 33.82 5.19
C ASP A 301 8.55 34.67 4.73
#